data_AF-A0A7C7X7W2-F1
#
_entry.id   AF-A0A7C7X7W2-F1
#
_cell.length_a   1.000
_cell.length_b   1.000
_cell.length_c   1.000
_cell.angle_alpha   90.00
_cell.angle_beta   90.00
_cell.angle_gamma   90.00
#
_symmetry.space_group_name_H-M   'P 1'
#
loop_
_entity.id
_entity.type
_entity.pdbx_description
1 polymer ?
#
loop_
_entity_poly.entity_id
_entity_poly.type
_entity_poly.pdbx_seq_one_letter_code
_entity_poly.pdbx_strand_id
1 'polypeptide(L)'
;MANARALDKRRKSVRNVRKITRTMELIATARFKKAMDRAVAATSYTQRITKVVKSLAQAGLEVSHPLLEERTSTGKAILLVLSPNRGLCGGYIGSILRTAI
;
A
#
# COMPACT_ATOMS: atom_id res chain seq x y z
N MET A 1 -45.07 3.16 20.08
CA MET A 1 -44.11 4.27 20.27
C MET A 1 -42.71 3.71 20.45
N ALA A 2 -41.68 4.28 19.82
CA ALA A 2 -40.30 3.83 20.04
C ALA A 2 -39.94 3.98 21.52
N ASN A 3 -39.56 2.88 22.18
CA ASN A 3 -39.23 2.86 23.60
C ASN A 3 -38.01 3.77 23.85
N ALA A 4 -38.17 4.83 24.66
CA ALA A 4 -37.12 5.82 24.94
C ALA A 4 -35.81 5.17 25.45
N ARG A 5 -35.91 4.04 26.15
CA ARG A 5 -34.76 3.25 26.62
C ARG A 5 -33.94 2.68 25.45
N ALA A 6 -34.59 2.26 24.36
CA ALA A 6 -33.91 1.75 23.18
C ALA A 6 -33.12 2.86 22.46
N LEU A 7 -33.68 4.07 22.39
CA LEU A 7 -32.99 5.24 21.82
C LEU A 7 -31.75 5.62 22.64
N ASP A 8 -31.83 5.63 23.97
CA ASP A 8 -30.67 5.89 24.82
C ASP A 8 -29.57 4.83 24.66
N LYS A 9 -29.95 3.54 24.58
CA LYS A 9 -29.01 2.45 24.33
C LYS A 9 -28.29 2.63 22.98
N ARG A 10 -29.02 2.96 21.91
CA ARG A 10 -28.43 3.23 20.59
C ARG A 10 -27.49 4.44 20.62
N ARG A 11 -27.88 5.52 21.30
CA ARG A 11 -27.04 6.71 21.48
C ARG A 11 -25.70 6.39 22.15
N LYS A 12 -25.73 5.58 23.23
CA LYS A 12 -24.51 5.14 23.92
C LYS A 12 -23.63 4.25 23.03
N SER A 13 -24.24 3.32 22.29
CA SER A 13 -23.52 2.46 21.34
C SER A 13 -22.80 3.26 20.25
N VAL A 14 -23.51 4.18 19.57
CA VAL A 14 -22.92 5.02 18.52
C VAL A 14 -21.79 5.90 19.08
N ARG A 15 -21.94 6.42 20.31
CA ARG A 15 -20.87 7.18 20.97
C ARG A 15 -19.62 6.34 21.22
N ASN A 16 -19.78 5.08 21.59
CA ASN A 16 -18.66 4.16 21.78
C ASN A 16 -17.99 3.81 20.45
N VAL A 17 -18.77 3.50 19.40
CA VAL A 17 -18.23 3.27 18.05
C VAL A 17 -17.43 4.49 17.57
N ARG A 18 -17.94 5.72 17.75
CA ARG A 18 -17.23 6.96 17.41
C ARG A 18 -15.89 7.09 18.14
N LYS A 19 -15.81 6.72 19.42
CA LYS A 19 -14.55 6.75 20.18
C LYS A 19 -13.56 5.73 19.62
N ILE A 20 -14.01 4.51 19.34
CA ILE A 20 -13.17 3.44 18.78
C ILE A 20 -12.62 3.85 17.42
N THR A 21 -13.48 4.30 16.50
CA THR A 21 -13.04 4.70 15.15
C THR A 21 -12.12 5.92 15.18
N ARG A 22 -12.34 6.87 16.10
CA ARG A 22 -11.42 8.00 16.30
C ARG A 22 -10.03 7.54 16.76
N THR A 23 -9.95 6.58 17.67
CA THR A 23 -8.67 6.01 18.08
C THR A 23 -8.00 5.27 16.92
N MET A 24 -8.76 4.50 16.14
CA MET A 24 -8.25 3.80 14.95
C MET A 24 -7.70 4.78 13.90
N GLU A 25 -8.39 5.88 13.67
CA GLU A 25 -7.95 6.98 12.80
C GLU A 25 -6.58 7.51 13.24
N LEU A 26 -6.43 7.89 14.51
CA LEU A 26 -5.17 8.42 15.04
C LEU A 26 -4.02 7.41 14.92
N ILE A 27 -4.27 6.13 15.21
CA ILE A 27 -3.28 5.06 15.06
C ILE A 27 -2.88 4.89 13.59
N ALA A 28 -3.85 4.90 12.68
CA ALA A 28 -3.61 4.77 11.25
C ALA A 28 -2.78 5.95 10.72
N THR A 29 -3.12 7.18 11.11
CA THR A 29 -2.35 8.38 10.75
C THR A 29 -0.91 8.30 11.22
N ALA A 30 -0.67 7.92 12.48
CA ALA A 30 0.68 7.80 13.01
C ALA A 30 1.50 6.72 12.27
N ARG A 31 0.89 5.57 11.97
CA ARG A 31 1.54 4.49 11.19
C ARG A 31 1.82 4.89 9.76
N PHE A 32 0.88 5.58 9.11
CA PHE A 32 1.05 6.09 7.76
C PHE A 32 2.22 7.07 7.69
N LYS A 33 2.27 8.05 8.60
CA LYS A 33 3.38 9.01 8.68
C LYS A 33 4.73 8.30 8.82
N LYS A 34 4.85 7.36 9.77
CA LYS A 34 6.06 6.55 9.95
C LYS A 34 6.45 5.77 8.69
N ALA A 35 5.48 5.24 7.94
CA ALA A 35 5.74 4.53 6.70
C ALA A 35 6.21 5.49 5.58
N MET A 36 5.57 6.65 5.47
CA MET A 36 5.92 7.70 4.51
C MET A 36 7.32 8.25 4.77
N ASP A 37 7.67 8.55 6.02
CA ASP A 37 8.99 9.04 6.40
C ASP A 37 10.09 8.05 6.00
N ARG A 38 9.86 6.73 6.18
CA ARG A 38 10.80 5.68 5.74
C ARG A 38 10.96 5.64 4.22
N ALA A 39 9.86 5.81 3.47
CA ALA A 39 9.90 5.82 2.01
C ALA A 39 10.67 7.04 1.49
N VAL A 40 10.44 8.21 2.10
CA VAL A 40 11.17 9.44 1.76
C VAL A 40 12.67 9.30 2.07
N ALA A 41 13.02 8.75 3.24
CA ALA A 41 14.41 8.52 3.61
C ALA A 41 15.16 7.60 2.63
N ALA A 42 14.47 6.62 2.03
CA ALA A 42 15.05 5.71 1.04
C ALA A 42 15.24 6.33 -0.35
N THR A 43 14.64 7.49 -0.63
CA THR A 43 14.53 8.06 -1.98
C THR A 43 15.91 8.33 -2.62
N SER A 44 16.83 8.95 -1.88
CA SER A 44 18.17 9.27 -2.39
C SER A 44 18.97 8.02 -2.77
N TYR A 45 18.82 6.93 -2.00
CA TYR A 45 19.45 5.64 -2.31
C TYR A 45 18.87 5.06 -3.60
N THR A 46 17.53 4.96 -3.68
CA THR A 46 16.82 4.42 -4.84
C THR A 46 17.19 5.18 -6.11
N GLN A 47 17.23 6.52 -6.07
CA GLN A 47 17.60 7.33 -7.22
C GLN A 47 19.05 7.06 -7.68
N ARG A 48 20.00 6.99 -6.74
CA ARG A 48 21.42 6.77 -7.06
C ARG A 48 21.67 5.38 -7.61
N ILE A 49 21.13 4.34 -6.98
CA ILE A 49 21.32 2.96 -7.47
C ILE A 49 20.68 2.77 -8.84
N THR A 50 19.48 3.32 -9.08
CA THR A 50 18.85 3.29 -10.41
C THR A 50 19.69 4.02 -11.45
N LYS A 51 20.31 5.16 -11.11
CA LYS A 51 21.21 5.88 -12.02
C LYS A 51 22.46 5.05 -12.37
N VAL A 52 23.06 4.39 -11.37
CA VAL A 52 24.24 3.54 -11.57
C VAL A 52 23.88 2.35 -12.47
N VAL A 53 22.81 1.62 -12.16
CA VAL A 53 22.35 0.47 -12.95
C VAL A 53 22.02 0.89 -14.38
N LYS A 54 21.36 2.03 -14.57
CA LYS A 54 21.07 2.56 -15.91
C LYS A 54 22.35 2.90 -16.68
N SER A 55 23.32 3.53 -16.03
CA SER A 55 24.59 3.89 -16.66
C SER A 55 25.37 2.64 -17.06
N LEU A 56 25.37 1.60 -16.22
CA LEU A 56 25.99 0.32 -16.50
C LEU A 56 25.33 -0.40 -17.68
N ALA A 57 23.99 -0.42 -17.73
CA ALA A 57 23.24 -1.02 -18.83
C ALA A 57 23.51 -0.31 -20.18
N GLN A 58 23.86 0.98 -20.17
CA GLN A 58 24.18 1.76 -21.37
C GLN A 58 25.65 1.70 -21.78
N ALA A 59 26.56 1.35 -20.88
CA ALA A 59 28.00 1.42 -21.11
C ALA A 59 28.53 0.36 -22.10
N GLY A 60 27.69 -0.53 -22.62
CA GLY A 60 28.06 -1.48 -23.67
C GLY A 60 29.11 -2.51 -23.23
N LEU A 61 29.32 -2.70 -21.93
CA LEU A 61 30.05 -3.87 -21.43
C LEU A 61 29.28 -5.12 -21.88
N GLU A 62 30.00 -6.17 -22.31
CA GLU A 62 29.45 -7.51 -22.59
C GLU A 62 28.92 -8.16 -21.29
N VAL A 63 27.95 -7.52 -20.64
CA VAL A 63 27.27 -8.02 -19.44
C VAL A 63 26.05 -8.78 -19.93
N SER A 64 26.23 -10.09 -20.14
CA SER A 64 25.10 -11.02 -20.26
C SER A 64 24.49 -11.20 -18.87
N HIS A 65 23.32 -10.59 -18.65
CA HIS A 65 22.55 -10.77 -17.43
C HIS A 65 21.08 -11.04 -17.79
N PRO A 66 20.46 -12.13 -17.30
CA PRO A 66 19.09 -12.52 -17.67
C PRO A 66 18.00 -11.48 -17.37
N LEU A 67 18.28 -10.48 -16.52
CA LEU A 67 17.36 -9.34 -16.23
C LEU A 67 17.56 -8.13 -17.15
N LEU A 68 18.62 -8.09 -17.95
CA LEU A 68 18.91 -7.01 -18.91
C LEU A 68 18.63 -7.44 -20.36
N GLU A 69 18.38 -8.73 -20.60
CA GLU A 69 18.05 -9.28 -21.91
C GLU A 69 16.60 -8.95 -22.31
N GLU A 70 16.42 -8.44 -23.53
CA GLU A 70 15.10 -8.25 -24.12
C GLU A 70 14.51 -9.60 -24.53
N ARG A 71 13.33 -9.94 -23.99
CA ARG A 71 12.65 -11.20 -24.30
C ARG A 71 11.52 -10.95 -25.29
N THR A 72 11.65 -11.51 -26.49
CA THR A 72 10.63 -11.43 -27.56
C THR A 72 9.42 -12.33 -27.31
N SER A 73 9.54 -13.36 -26.47
CA SER A 73 8.45 -14.24 -26.08
C SER A 73 8.53 -14.59 -24.59
N THR A 74 7.45 -14.36 -23.87
CA THR A 74 7.30 -14.72 -22.45
C THR A 74 6.17 -15.73 -22.30
N GLY A 75 6.51 -17.00 -22.04
CA GLY A 75 5.51 -18.06 -21.88
C GLY A 75 4.70 -17.98 -20.58
N LYS A 76 5.19 -17.26 -19.56
CA LYS A 76 4.53 -17.05 -18.26
C LYS A 76 4.89 -15.68 -17.70
N ALA A 77 3.91 -14.98 -17.15
CA ALA A 77 4.09 -13.77 -16.35
C ALA A 77 3.59 -14.02 -14.93
N ILE A 78 4.26 -13.43 -13.94
CA ILE A 78 3.85 -13.50 -12.53
C ILE A 78 3.41 -12.10 -12.12
N LEU A 79 2.17 -11.98 -11.65
CA LEU A 79 1.66 -10.76 -11.04
C LEU A 79 1.77 -10.85 -9.52
N LEU A 80 2.53 -9.95 -8.91
CA LEU A 80 2.58 -9.78 -7.46
C LEU A 80 1.67 -8.61 -7.05
N VAL A 81 0.59 -8.92 -6.33
CA VAL A 81 -0.34 -7.93 -5.80
C VAL A 81 -0.06 -7.70 -4.33
N LEU A 82 0.22 -6.46 -3.94
CA LEU A 82 0.40 -6.07 -2.54
C LEU A 82 -0.92 -5.51 -1.99
N SER A 83 -1.46 -6.14 -0.95
CA SER A 83 -2.72 -5.77 -0.32
C SER A 83 -2.54 -5.61 1.20
N PRO A 84 -3.44 -4.87 1.88
CA PRO A 84 -3.36 -4.70 3.32
C PRO A 84 -3.83 -5.97 4.05
N ASN A 85 -3.17 -6.30 5.16
CA ASN A 85 -3.55 -7.43 6.03
C ASN A 85 -4.80 -7.15 6.89
N ARG A 86 -5.31 -5.90 6.91
CA ARG A 86 -6.44 -5.49 7.75
C ARG A 86 -7.51 -4.82 6.89
N GLY A 87 -8.78 -5.00 7.28
CA GLY A 87 -9.92 -4.32 6.68
C GLY A 87 -10.13 -2.88 7.18
N LEU A 88 -11.35 -2.36 7.02
CA LEU A 88 -11.75 -0.99 7.37
C LEU A 88 -10.94 0.11 6.66
N CYS A 89 -10.47 -0.20 5.44
CA CYS A 89 -9.70 0.69 4.57
C CYS A 89 -10.55 1.27 3.41
N GLY A 90 -11.87 1.31 3.58
CA GLY A 90 -12.81 1.74 2.53
C GLY A 90 -12.65 0.92 1.24
N GLY A 91 -12.62 1.60 0.09
CA GLY A 91 -12.53 0.98 -1.22
C GLY A 91 -11.14 0.49 -1.65
N TYR A 92 -10.11 0.63 -0.80
CA TYR A 92 -8.71 0.38 -1.19
C TYR A 92 -8.46 -1.05 -1.72
N ILE A 93 -8.86 -2.08 -0.97
CA ILE A 93 -8.67 -3.49 -1.40
C ILE A 93 -9.44 -3.76 -2.70
N GLY A 94 -10.70 -3.34 -2.77
CA GLY A 94 -11.52 -3.54 -3.96
C GLY A 94 -10.96 -2.86 -5.20
N SER A 95 -10.37 -1.66 -5.04
CA SER A 95 -9.70 -0.97 -6.15
C SER A 95 -8.47 -1.72 -6.63
N ILE A 96 -7.59 -2.16 -5.72
CA ILE A 96 -6.36 -2.89 -6.07
C ILE A 96 -6.69 -4.17 -6.83
N LEU A 97 -7.64 -4.96 -6.31
CA LEU A 97 -7.98 -6.25 -6.91
C LEU A 97 -8.65 -6.11 -8.28
N ARG A 98 -9.45 -5.06 -8.49
CA ARG A 98 -10.03 -4.77 -9.82
C ARG A 98 -9.03 -4.23 -10.83
N THR A 99 -7.91 -3.67 -10.39
CA THR A 99 -6.84 -3.23 -11.30
C THR A 99 -5.89 -4.39 -11.62
N ALA A 100 -5.77 -5.36 -10.72
CA ALA A 100 -4.90 -6.51 -10.89
C ALA A 100 -5.46 -7.58 -11.83
N ILE A 101 -6.79 -7.63 -11.99
CA ILE A 101 -7.53 -8.59 -12.83
C ILE A 101 -8.09 -7.83 -14.02
#